data_AF-A0A7C7XKW7-F1
#
_entry.id   AF-A0A7C7XKW7-F1
#
_cell.length_a   1.000
_cell.length_b   1.000
_cell.length_c   1.000
_cell.angle_alpha   90.00
_cell.angle_beta   90.00
_cell.angle_gamma   90.00
#
_symmetry.space_group_name_H-M   'P 1'
#
loop_
_entity.id
_entity.type
_entity.pdbx_description
1 polymer ?
#
loop_
_entity_poly.entity_id
_entity_poly.type
_entity_poly.pdbx_seq_one_letter_code
_entity_poly.pdbx_strand_id
1 'polypeptide(L)' 'MITIIINACTTTNIFCRPNCPPGRRTKPENRIHFKSITEAEQNGFRACLVCRPTRPADGHDWRPKSER' A
#
# COMPACT_ATOMS: atom_id res chain seq x y z
N MET A 1 5.99 -15.84 10.12
CA MET A 1 5.80 -14.42 10.51
C MET A 1 5.76 -13.61 9.22
N ILE A 2 4.59 -13.10 8.82
CA ILE A 2 4.40 -12.40 7.55
C ILE A 2 4.87 -10.96 7.75
N THR A 3 6.06 -10.62 7.29
CA THR A 3 6.56 -9.24 7.29
C THR A 3 5.73 -8.45 6.27
N ILE A 4 4.73 -7.69 6.74
CA ILE A 4 3.86 -6.88 5.87
C ILE A 4 4.63 -5.62 5.49
N ILE A 5 5.20 -5.60 4.27
CA ILE A 5 5.86 -4.41 3.73
C ILE A 5 4.82 -3.52 3.07
N ILE A 6 4.68 -2.28 3.54
CA ILE A 6 3.75 -1.28 3.00
C ILE A 6 4.51 -0.38 2.03
N ASN A 7 3.99 -0.17 0.83
CA ASN A 7 4.57 0.74 -0.17
C ASN A 7 3.95 2.12 -0.05
N ALA A 8 4.76 3.15 0.14
CA ALA A 8 4.36 4.54 0.13
C ALA A 8 4.91 5.29 -1.08
N CYS A 9 4.14 6.28 -1.52
CA CYS A 9 4.47 7.12 -2.67
C CYS A 9 4.64 8.56 -2.20
N THR A 10 5.85 9.11 -2.33
CA THR A 10 6.18 10.47 -1.88
C THR A 10 5.48 11.56 -2.69
N THR A 11 5.16 11.31 -3.96
CA THR A 11 4.49 12.32 -4.80
C THR A 11 3.00 12.47 -4.48
N THR A 12 2.35 11.40 -4.04
CA THR A 12 0.92 11.41 -3.70
C THR A 12 0.65 11.39 -2.20
N ASN A 13 1.68 11.20 -1.39
CA ASN A 13 1.61 10.90 0.04
C ASN A 13 0.62 9.78 0.36
N ILE A 14 0.55 8.74 -0.48
CA ILE A 14 -0.34 7.59 -0.28
C ILE A 14 0.48 6.35 0.04
N PHE A 15 0.04 5.57 1.04
CA PHE A 15 0.55 4.22 1.29
C PHE A 15 -0.43 3.12 0.87
N CYS A 16 0.11 2.05 0.30
CA CYS A 16 -0.59 0.94 -0.36
C CYS A 16 -0.01 -0.42 0.07
N ARG A 17 -0.77 -1.49 -0.15
CA ARG A 17 -0.26 -2.86 -0.04
C ARG A 17 0.82 -3.16 -1.09
N PRO A 18 1.72 -4.12 -0.84
CA PRO A 18 2.88 -4.36 -1.70
C PRO A 18 2.49 -4.75 -3.13
N ASN A 19 1.37 -5.45 -3.29
CA ASN A 19 0.89 -5.88 -4.60
C ASN A 19 -0.13 -4.92 -5.26
N CYS A 20 -0.42 -3.78 -4.66
CA CYS A 20 -1.45 -2.87 -5.16
C CYS A 20 -1.05 -2.20 -6.50
N PRO A 21 -1.95 -2.08 -7.50
CA PRO A 21 -1.63 -1.52 -8.81
C PRO A 21 -1.12 -0.07 -8.78
N PRO A 22 -1.71 0.89 -8.01
CA PRO A 22 -1.12 2.22 -7.86
C PRO A 22 0.27 2.20 -7.20
N GLY A 23 0.49 1.32 -6.23
CA GLY A 23 1.82 1.10 -5.65
C GLY A 23 2.82 0.62 -6.70
N ARG A 24 2.43 -0.34 -7.54
CA ARG A 24 3.27 -0.90 -8.62
C ARG A 24 3.59 0.13 -9.71
N ARG A 25 2.67 1.04 -10.02
CA ARG A 25 2.87 2.13 -10.99
C ARG A 25 3.74 3.28 -10.47
N THR A 26 3.94 3.37 -9.15
CA THR A 26 4.81 4.40 -8.56
C THR A 26 6.25 4.17 -9.00
N LYS A 27 6.91 5.21 -9.51
CA LYS A 27 8.33 5.17 -9.88
C LYS A 27 9.17 4.75 -8.67
N PRO A 28 10.23 3.94 -8.86
CA PRO A 28 11.08 3.49 -7.76
C PRO A 28 11.72 4.67 -6.99
N GLU A 29 12.02 5.76 -7.70
CA GLU A 29 12.57 7.00 -7.11
C GLU A 29 11.67 7.63 -6.05
N ASN A 30 10.35 7.45 -6.17
CA ASN A 30 9.34 8.04 -5.28
C ASN A 30 8.69 6.99 -4.37
N ARG A 31 9.24 5.77 -4.33
CA ARG A 31 8.68 4.65 -3.58
C ARG A 31 9.44 4.46 -2.27
N ILE A 32 8.73 4.53 -1.15
CA ILE A 32 9.25 4.27 0.20
C ILE A 32 8.58 3.02 0.74
N HIS A 33 9.31 2.21 1.51
CA HIS A 33 8.78 0.99 2.11
C HIS A 33 8.73 1.16 3.63
N PHE A 34 7.57 0.90 4.23
CA PHE A 34 7.35 0.93 5.68
C PHE A 34 7.12 -0.47 6.23
N LYS A 35 7.50 -0.68 7.50
CA LYS A 35 7.32 -1.96 8.18
C LYS A 35 5.90 -2.19 8.70
N SER A 36 5.15 -1.10 8.89
CA SER A 36 3.79 -1.11 9.44
C SER A 36 2.96 0.03 8.88
N ILE A 37 1.64 -0.13 8.92
CA ILE A 37 0.68 0.93 8.56
C ILE A 37 0.87 2.15 9.47
N THR A 38 1.04 1.92 10.78
CA THR A 38 1.24 2.97 11.77
C THR A 38 2.46 3.83 11.47
N GLU A 39 3.55 3.24 11.00
CA GLU A 39 4.78 3.96 10.64
C GLU A 39 4.54 4.89 9.44
N ALA A 40 3.76 4.42 8.45
CA ALA A 40 3.37 5.24 7.30
C ALA A 40 2.45 6.40 7.71
N GLU A 41 1.49 6.16 8.61
CA GLU A 41 0.57 7.21 9.11
C GLU A 41 1.31 8.26 9.95
N GLN A 42 2.27 7.84 10.79
CA GLN A 42 3.12 8.74 11.55
C GLN A 42 3.99 9.64 10.67
N ASN A 43 4.38 9.16 9.49
CA ASN A 43 5.10 9.94 8.49
C ASN A 43 4.17 10.85 7.65
N GLY A 44 2.86 10.86 7.92
CA GLY A 44 1.89 11.73 7.23
C GLY A 44 1.37 11.17 5.90
N PHE A 45 1.56 9.87 5.64
CA PHE A 45 0.99 9.23 4.45
C PHE A 45 -0.47 8.84 4.69
N ARG A 46 -1.34 9.06 3.70
CA ARG A 46 -2.74 8.63 3.72
C ARG A 46 -2.93 7.21 3.19
N ALA A 47 -3.92 6.48 3.71
CA ALA A 47 -4.24 5.15 3.23
C ALA A 47 -4.78 5.15 1.79
N CYS A 48 -4.36 4.18 0.99
CA CYS A 48 -4.89 4.00 -0.36
C CYS A 48 -6.37 3.62 -0.35
N LEU A 49 -7.19 4.34 -1.10
CA LEU A 49 -8.62 4.08 -1.21
C LEU A 49 -8.96 2.83 -2.06
N VAL A 50 -8.00 2.32 -2.84
CA VAL A 50 -8.18 1.17 -3.74
C VAL A 50 -7.94 -0.15 -3.02
N CYS A 51 -6.76 -0.33 -2.40
CA CYS A 51 -6.45 -1.55 -1.64
C CYS A 51 -6.81 -1.47 -0.16
N ARG A 52 -7.26 -0.30 0.32
CA ARG A 52 -7.69 -0.02 1.71
C ARG A 52 -6.89 -0.83 2.73
N PRO A 53 -5.58 -0.56 2.88
CA PRO A 53 -4.68 -1.39 3.69
C PRO A 53 -5.13 -1.52 5.14
N THR A 54 -5.90 -0.54 5.64
CA THR A 54 -6.48 -0.47 6.99
C THR A 54 -7.70 -1.37 7.22
N ARG A 55 -8.31 -1.93 6.16
CA ARG A 55 -9.49 -2.81 6.27
C ARG A 55 -9.11 -4.27 5.99
N PRO A 56 -9.71 -5.25 6.70
CA PRO A 56 -9.62 -6.65 6.29
C PRO A 56 -10.09 -6.78 4.84
N ALA A 57 -9.42 -7.66 4.08
CA ALA A 57 -9.68 -7.87 2.67
C ALA A 57 -11.07 -8.51 2.49
N ASP A 58 -12.09 -7.68 2.31
CA ASP A 58 -13.50 -8.08 2.36
C ASP A 58 -13.99 -8.58 0.98
N GLY A 59 -13.06 -9.02 0.11
CA GLY A 59 -13.37 -9.59 -1.21
C GLY A 59 -13.71 -8.56 -2.30
N HIS A 60 -14.04 -7.31 -1.92
CA HIS A 60 -14.24 -6.19 -2.85
C HIS A 60 -12.97 -5.36 -3.11
N ASP A 61 -11.88 -5.67 -2.43
CA ASP A 61 -10.58 -5.03 -2.65
C ASP A 61 -9.99 -5.55 -3.97
N TRP A 62 -9.21 -4.70 -4.64
CA TRP A 62 -8.48 -5.14 -5.82
C TRP A 62 -7.62 -6.37 -5.45
N ARG A 63 -7.92 -7.51 -6.07
CA ARG A 63 -7.08 -8.71 -6.03
C ARG A 63 -6.20 -8.76 -7.27
N PRO A 64 -4.93 -9.18 -7.14
CA PRO A 64 -4.09 -9.43 -8.30
C PRO A 64 -4.73 -10.51 -9.18
N LYS A 65 -4.57 -10.39 -10.50
CA LYS A 65 -5.18 -11.31 -11.48
C LYS A 65 -4.79 -12.78 -11.24
N SER A 66 -3.64 -13.05 -10.62
CA SER A 66 -3.18 -14.40 -10.26
C SER A 66 -3.97 -15.06 -9.12
N GLU A 67 -4.77 -14.28 -8.39
CA GLU A 67 -5.45 -14.70 -7.15
C GLU A 67 -6.99 -14.51 -7.27
N ARG A 68 -7.46 -14.37 -8.51
CA ARG A 68 -8.86 -14.17 -8.88
C ARG A 68 -9.48 -15.45 -9.40
#